data_AF-A0A372MD45-F1
#
_entry.id   AF-A0A372MD45-F1
#
_cell.length_a   1.000
_cell.length_b   1.000
_cell.length_c   1.000
_cell.angle_alpha   90.00
_cell.angle_beta   90.00
_cell.angle_gamma   90.00
#
_symmetry.space_group_name_H-M   'P 1'
#
loop_
_entity.id
_entity.type
_entity.pdbx_description
1 polymer ?
#
loop_
_entity_poly.entity_id
_entity_poly.type
_entity_poly.pdbx_seq_one_letter_code
_entity_poly.pdbx_strand_id
1 'polypeptide(L)'
;MIEHISPKAFVAVQAEELDKKLVISIEVPAGSDVLYAFKDVMYIRTGELTQVAKTQTIRDIVMRHQIEPERWERRFSIADIEEHIDVEAVRSTVSAAANMRRVLFRDKRNLSMVLEGFSVAWYGRLTNGGDVLFTPDSNQSYALQFR
;
A
#
# COMPACT_ATOMS: atom_id res chain seq x y z
N MET A 1 4.37 -1.80 -19.79
CA MET A 1 5.19 -0.73 -19.17
C MET A 1 5.12 -0.78 -17.64
N ILE A 2 3.96 -0.57 -17.02
CA ILE A 2 3.76 -0.71 -15.55
C ILE A 2 4.11 -2.11 -15.02
N GLU A 3 3.95 -3.14 -15.87
CA GLU A 3 4.26 -4.53 -15.52
C GLU A 3 5.71 -4.75 -15.09
N HIS A 4 6.64 -3.94 -15.59
CA HIS A 4 8.07 -4.03 -15.30
C HIS A 4 8.53 -3.18 -14.12
N ILE A 5 7.60 -2.48 -13.44
CA ILE A 5 7.87 -1.74 -12.21
C ILE A 5 7.71 -2.70 -11.03
N SER A 6 8.75 -2.79 -10.20
CA SER A 6 8.79 -3.59 -8.98
C SER A 6 9.41 -2.77 -7.84
N PRO A 7 8.82 -2.72 -6.63
CA PRO A 7 7.50 -3.26 -6.29
C PRO A 7 6.40 -2.55 -7.09
N LYS A 8 5.16 -3.08 -7.04
CA LYS A 8 4.04 -2.41 -7.70
C LYS A 8 3.81 -1.04 -7.07
N ALA A 9 3.90 0.01 -7.88
CA ALA A 9 3.62 1.38 -7.48
C ALA A 9 2.15 1.72 -7.72
N PHE A 10 1.56 2.50 -6.82
CA PHE A 10 0.33 3.23 -7.13
C PHE A 10 0.66 4.39 -8.08
N VAL A 11 -0.07 4.51 -9.19
CA VAL A 11 0.11 5.59 -10.16
C VAL A 11 -1.24 6.22 -10.42
N ALA A 12 -1.45 7.44 -9.91
CA ALA A 12 -2.61 8.26 -10.24
C ALA A 12 -2.29 9.06 -11.51
N VAL A 13 -3.21 9.04 -12.47
CA VAL A 13 -3.06 9.75 -13.74
C VAL A 13 -4.29 10.63 -13.93
N GLN A 14 -4.07 11.91 -14.19
CA GLN A 14 -5.12 12.89 -14.44
C GLN A 14 -4.75 13.71 -15.68
N ALA A 15 -5.74 14.02 -16.51
CA ALA A 15 -5.58 14.93 -17.63
C ALA A 15 -6.21 16.29 -17.27
N GLU A 16 -5.45 17.36 -17.46
CA GLU A 16 -5.84 18.73 -17.14
C GLU A 16 -5.56 19.62 -18.34
N GLU A 17 -6.38 20.66 -18.53
CA GLU A 17 -6.13 21.67 -19.56
C GLU A 17 -5.49 22.90 -18.91
N LEU A 18 -4.24 23.18 -19.28
CA LEU A 18 -3.48 24.34 -18.82
C LEU A 18 -3.08 25.17 -20.04
N ASP A 19 -3.48 26.43 -20.08
CA ASP A 19 -3.20 27.36 -21.20
C ASP A 19 -3.55 26.78 -22.60
N LYS A 20 -4.73 26.16 -22.72
CA LYS A 20 -5.21 25.48 -23.95
C LYS A 20 -4.33 24.32 -24.40
N LYS A 21 -3.50 23.77 -23.51
CA LYS A 21 -2.70 22.58 -23.73
C LYS A 21 -3.16 21.48 -22.79
N LEU A 22 -3.27 20.28 -23.31
CA LEU A 22 -3.52 19.09 -22.52
C LEU A 22 -2.24 18.71 -21.78
N VAL A 23 -2.31 18.68 -20.45
CA VAL A 23 -1.24 18.27 -19.55
C VAL A 23 -1.70 17.00 -18.84
N ILE A 24 -0.81 16.01 -18.76
CA ILE A 24 -1.05 14.77 -18.01
C ILE A 24 -0.27 14.86 -16.71
N SER A 25 -0.99 14.99 -15.60
CA SER A 25 -0.42 14.88 -14.26
C SER A 25 -0.32 13.41 -13.88
N ILE A 26 0.88 12.99 -13.48
CA ILE A 26 1.15 11.63 -12.99
C ILE A 26 1.68 11.76 -11.57
N GLU A 27 0.88 11.30 -10.61
CA GLU A 27 1.24 11.29 -9.21
C GLU A 27 1.55 9.86 -8.77
N VAL A 28 2.77 9.67 -8.27
CA VAL A 28 3.22 8.42 -7.66
C VAL A 28 3.56 8.76 -6.22
N PRO A 29 2.71 8.40 -5.24
CA PRO A 29 3.01 8.66 -3.84
C PRO A 29 4.31 7.96 -3.49
N ALA A 30 5.11 8.61 -2.64
CA ALA A 30 6.34 8.02 -2.17
C ALA A 30 5.99 6.68 -1.52
N GLY A 31 6.43 5.58 -2.15
CA GLY A 31 6.29 4.25 -1.58
C GLY A 31 7.00 4.26 -0.24
N SER A 32 6.36 3.71 0.80
CA SER A 32 6.84 3.89 2.17
C SER A 32 8.26 3.42 2.35
N ASP A 33 8.69 2.32 1.70
CA ASP A 33 9.89 1.63 2.16
C ASP A 33 10.56 0.67 1.13
N VAL A 34 10.72 1.06 -0.16
CA VAL A 34 11.49 0.21 -1.11
C VAL A 34 12.09 0.96 -2.30
N LEU A 35 13.24 0.46 -2.76
CA LEU A 35 13.83 0.80 -4.05
C LEU A 35 12.93 0.31 -5.19
N TYR A 36 12.50 1.22 -6.06
CA TYR A 36 11.81 0.86 -7.28
C TYR A 36 12.82 0.48 -8.36
N ALA A 37 12.55 -0.67 -8.98
CA ALA A 37 13.23 -1.16 -10.16
C ALA A 37 12.28 -1.07 -11.37
N PHE A 38 12.85 -0.70 -12.51
CA PHE A 38 12.21 -0.84 -13.82
C PHE A 38 13.06 -1.79 -14.66
N LYS A 39 12.48 -2.91 -15.09
CA LYS A 39 13.21 -3.99 -15.79
C LYS A 39 14.48 -4.40 -15.03
N ASP A 40 14.32 -4.65 -13.73
CA ASP A 40 15.38 -5.09 -12.82
C ASP A 40 16.53 -4.08 -12.61
N VAL A 41 16.41 -2.85 -13.12
CA VAL A 41 17.36 -1.77 -12.86
C VAL A 41 16.77 -0.78 -11.87
N MET A 42 17.48 -0.53 -10.78
CA MET A 42 17.08 0.46 -9.77
C MET A 42 17.53 1.86 -10.17
N TYR A 43 16.64 2.82 -10.03
CA TYR A 43 16.90 4.22 -10.33
C TYR A 43 16.67 5.08 -9.09
N ILE A 44 17.45 6.16 -8.98
CA ILE A 44 17.26 7.20 -7.97
C ILE A 44 17.13 8.54 -8.66
N ARG A 45 16.19 9.36 -8.18
CA ARG A 45 16.04 10.75 -8.60
C ARG A 45 16.72 11.66 -7.58
N THR A 46 17.64 12.48 -8.06
CA THR A 46 18.33 13.50 -7.26
C THR A 46 18.08 14.85 -7.93
N GLY A 47 17.18 15.65 -7.34
CA GLY A 47 16.67 16.87 -7.98
C GLY A 47 15.95 16.54 -9.29
N GLU A 48 16.42 17.11 -10.40
CA GLU A 48 15.85 16.89 -11.73
C GLU A 48 16.45 15.72 -12.50
N LEU A 49 17.45 15.03 -11.95
CA LEU A 49 18.16 13.95 -12.66
C LEU A 49 17.74 12.58 -12.13
N THR A 50 17.41 11.68 -13.05
CA THR A 50 17.19 10.25 -12.78
C THR A 50 18.41 9.47 -13.23
N GLN A 51 19.01 8.71 -12.31
CA GLN A 51 20.24 7.94 -12.58
C GLN A 51 20.13 6.52 -12.02
N VAL A 52 20.91 5.60 -12.58
CA VAL A 52 21.01 4.24 -12.05
C VAL A 52 21.59 4.30 -10.63
N ALA A 53 20.94 3.61 -9.69
CA ALA A 53 21.38 3.55 -8.32
C ALA A 53 22.71 2.79 -8.21
N LYS A 54 23.70 3.39 -7.54
CA LYS A 54 24.98 2.73 -7.26
C LYS A 54 24.82 1.77 -6.08
N THR A 55 25.67 0.75 -6.01
CA THR A 55 25.66 -0.25 -4.92
C THR A 55 25.68 0.39 -3.53
N GLN A 56 26.48 1.44 -3.34
CA GLN A 56 26.53 2.16 -2.05
C GLN A 56 25.18 2.79 -1.69
N THR A 57 24.54 3.46 -2.66
CA THR A 57 23.22 4.09 -2.48
C THR A 57 22.15 3.05 -2.15
N ILE A 58 22.16 1.91 -2.85
CA ILE A 58 21.25 0.79 -2.59
C ILE A 58 21.43 0.28 -1.16
N ARG A 59 22.68 0.05 -0.75
CA ARG A 59 23.03 -0.43 0.60
C ARG A 59 22.57 0.55 1.67
N ASP A 60 22.83 1.85 1.49
CA ASP A 60 22.47 2.88 2.45
C ASP A 60 20.95 2.95 2.65
N ILE A 61 20.18 2.82 1.56
CA ILE A 61 18.71 2.80 1.61
C ILE A 61 18.23 1.57 2.38
N VAL A 62 18.70 0.38 2.02
CA VAL A 62 18.31 -0.88 2.69
C VAL A 62 18.64 -0.87 4.19
N MET A 63 19.81 -0.35 4.57
CA MET A 63 20.23 -0.32 5.97
C MET A 63 19.40 0.65 6.82
N ARG A 64 18.96 1.79 6.27
CA ARG A 64 18.07 2.71 7.00
C ARG A 64 16.73 2.08 7.34
N HIS A 65 16.19 1.27 6.43
CA HIS A 65 14.90 0.59 6.62
C HIS A 65 14.93 -0.46 7.74
N GLN A 66 16.09 -1.07 8.03
CA GLN A 66 16.21 -2.06 9.12
C GLN A 66 16.18 -1.43 10.51
N ILE A 67 16.45 -0.13 10.61
CA ILE A 67 16.54 0.60 11.89
C ILE A 67 15.17 1.19 12.25
N GLU A 68 14.31 1.47 11.27
CA GLU A 68 12.98 2.01 11.53
C GLU A 68 12.09 0.95 12.20
N PRO A 69 11.46 1.26 13.34
CA PRO A 69 10.56 0.33 13.98
C PRO A 69 9.38 0.04 13.05
N GLU A 70 8.96 -1.23 12.99
CA GLU A 70 7.76 -1.61 12.23
C GLU A 70 6.60 -0.72 12.66
N ARG A 71 6.03 -0.02 11.67
CA ARG A 71 4.94 0.93 11.87
C ARG A 71 3.75 0.21 12.49
N TRP A 72 3.10 0.86 13.45
CA TRP A 72 2.08 0.22 14.29
C TRP A 72 0.95 -0.40 13.46
N GLU A 73 0.56 0.22 12.33
CA GLU A 73 -0.55 -0.20 11.48
C GLU A 73 -0.28 -1.52 10.74
N ARG A 74 0.99 -1.93 10.63
CA ARG A 74 1.40 -3.18 9.96
C ARG A 74 1.53 -4.35 10.93
N ARG A 75 1.67 -4.07 12.22
CA ARG A 75 1.70 -5.09 13.27
C ARG A 75 0.35 -5.80 13.34
N PHE A 76 0.36 -7.07 13.75
CA PHE A 76 -0.86 -7.83 13.91
C PHE A 76 -1.78 -7.25 14.99
N SER A 77 -3.06 -7.15 14.66
CA SER A 77 -4.11 -6.92 15.64
C SER A 77 -4.42 -8.21 16.42
N ILE A 78 -5.07 -8.01 17.56
CA ILE A 78 -5.73 -9.05 18.34
C ILE A 78 -7.14 -9.39 17.82
N ALA A 79 -7.70 -8.56 16.93
CA ALA A 79 -9.03 -8.77 16.36
C ALA A 79 -9.07 -10.03 15.48
N ASP A 80 -10.08 -10.87 15.72
CA ASP A 80 -10.39 -12.04 14.91
C ASP A 80 -11.20 -11.63 13.67
N ILE A 81 -10.77 -12.08 12.48
CA ILE A 81 -11.43 -11.78 11.20
C ILE A 81 -12.85 -12.35 11.16
N GLU A 82 -13.07 -13.55 11.69
CA GLU A 82 -14.37 -14.23 11.58
C GLU A 82 -15.41 -13.60 12.51
N GLU A 83 -14.97 -13.03 13.63
CA GLU A 83 -15.86 -12.48 14.66
C GLU A 83 -16.08 -10.98 14.54
N HIS A 84 -15.04 -10.20 14.18
CA HIS A 84 -15.05 -8.74 14.37
C HIS A 84 -15.17 -7.94 13.07
N ILE A 85 -15.05 -8.57 11.91
CA ILE A 85 -14.99 -7.83 10.65
C ILE A 85 -16.37 -7.38 10.15
N ASP A 86 -16.45 -6.13 9.73
CA ASP A 86 -17.57 -5.59 8.98
C ASP A 86 -17.44 -5.97 7.50
N VAL A 87 -18.11 -7.07 7.13
CA VAL A 87 -18.12 -7.58 5.75
C VAL A 87 -18.77 -6.58 4.78
N GLU A 88 -19.70 -5.75 5.23
CA GLU A 88 -20.35 -4.74 4.38
C GLU A 88 -19.42 -3.57 4.08
N ALA A 89 -18.65 -3.11 5.08
CA ALA A 89 -17.58 -2.13 4.91
C ALA A 89 -16.50 -2.62 3.93
N VAL A 90 -16.10 -3.89 4.02
CA VAL A 90 -15.14 -4.47 3.07
C VAL A 90 -15.73 -4.52 1.66
N ARG A 91 -16.97 -5.00 1.50
CA ARG A 91 -17.62 -5.10 0.18
C ARG A 91 -17.82 -3.74 -0.49
N SER A 92 -18.26 -2.74 0.26
CA SER A 92 -18.41 -1.37 -0.25
C SER A 92 -17.07 -0.78 -0.69
N THR A 93 -16.01 -1.04 0.09
CA THR A 93 -14.64 -0.61 -0.26
C THR A 93 -14.11 -1.31 -1.52
N VAL A 94 -14.34 -2.62 -1.67
CA VAL A 94 -13.98 -3.36 -2.90
C VAL A 94 -14.71 -2.80 -4.12
N SER A 95 -16.01 -2.49 -3.98
CA SER A 95 -16.81 -1.90 -5.05
C SER A 95 -16.26 -0.52 -5.47
N ALA A 96 -15.97 0.34 -4.50
CA ALA A 96 -15.36 1.65 -4.74
C ALA A 96 -13.97 1.51 -5.42
N ALA A 97 -13.12 0.61 -4.92
CA ALA A 97 -11.79 0.38 -5.49
C ALA A 97 -11.83 -0.17 -6.93
N ALA A 98 -12.81 -1.03 -7.23
CA ALA A 98 -13.00 -1.59 -8.57
C ALA A 98 -13.41 -0.51 -9.58
N ASN A 99 -14.30 0.41 -9.20
CA ASN A 99 -14.73 1.52 -10.04
C ASN A 99 -13.57 2.46 -10.40
N MET A 100 -12.58 2.58 -9.51
CA MET A 100 -11.41 3.42 -9.74
C MET A 100 -10.27 2.71 -10.49
N ARG A 101 -10.41 1.40 -10.83
CA ARG A 101 -9.33 0.53 -11.36
C ARG A 101 -8.04 0.56 -10.54
N ARG A 102 -8.12 0.87 -9.24
CA ARG A 102 -6.96 1.13 -8.36
C ARG A 102 -6.36 -0.14 -7.74
N VAL A 103 -7.13 -1.23 -7.67
CA VAL A 103 -6.69 -2.49 -7.04
C VAL A 103 -7.08 -3.70 -7.90
N LEU A 104 -6.11 -4.59 -8.13
CA LEU A 104 -6.30 -5.87 -8.80
C LEU A 104 -6.49 -6.97 -7.75
N PHE A 105 -7.73 -7.31 -7.46
CA PHE A 105 -8.05 -8.44 -6.58
C PHE A 105 -7.97 -9.75 -7.36
N ARG A 106 -7.31 -10.77 -6.79
CA ARG A 106 -7.29 -12.13 -7.37
C ARG A 106 -8.67 -12.78 -7.35
N ASP A 107 -9.36 -12.70 -6.21
CA ASP A 107 -10.76 -13.07 -6.07
C ASP A 107 -11.46 -12.06 -5.16
N LYS A 108 -12.46 -11.35 -5.69
CA LYS A 108 -13.24 -10.35 -4.95
C LYS A 108 -14.24 -10.96 -3.96
N ARG A 109 -14.51 -12.26 -4.06
CA ARG A 109 -15.48 -12.97 -3.22
C ARG A 109 -14.83 -13.62 -2.00
N ASN A 110 -13.51 -13.85 -2.05
CA ASN A 110 -12.76 -14.39 -0.94
C ASN A 110 -12.29 -13.25 -0.04
N LEU A 111 -12.86 -13.16 1.16
CA LEU A 111 -12.60 -12.09 2.12
C LEU A 111 -11.12 -12.00 2.49
N SER A 112 -10.48 -13.12 2.82
CA SER A 112 -9.06 -13.16 3.18
C SER A 112 -8.18 -12.64 2.05
N MET A 113 -8.45 -13.04 0.80
CA MET A 113 -7.70 -12.56 -0.37
C MET A 113 -7.91 -11.06 -0.64
N VAL A 114 -9.10 -10.53 -0.36
CA VAL A 114 -9.38 -9.11 -0.48
C VAL A 114 -8.59 -8.31 0.55
N LEU A 115 -8.59 -8.75 1.81
CA LEU A 115 -7.87 -8.09 2.90
C LEU A 115 -6.35 -8.15 2.70
N GLU A 116 -5.82 -9.29 2.24
CA GLU A 116 -4.42 -9.41 1.82
C GLU A 116 -4.11 -8.50 0.62
N GLY A 117 -5.04 -8.39 -0.33
CA GLY A 117 -4.93 -7.48 -1.48
C GLY A 117 -4.84 -6.01 -1.08
N PHE A 118 -5.47 -5.64 0.03
CA PHE A 118 -5.35 -4.31 0.65
C PHE A 118 -4.14 -4.17 1.59
N SER A 119 -3.36 -5.24 1.81
CA SER A 119 -2.26 -5.29 2.79
C SER A 119 -2.70 -4.99 4.23
N VAL A 120 -3.95 -5.31 4.56
CA VAL A 120 -4.53 -5.12 5.90
C VAL A 120 -4.72 -6.43 6.67
N ALA A 121 -4.37 -7.56 6.05
CA ALA A 121 -4.26 -8.85 6.70
C ALA A 121 -3.10 -9.64 6.10
N TRP A 122 -2.42 -10.44 6.90
CA TRP A 122 -1.40 -11.42 6.47
C TRP A 122 -1.55 -12.71 7.25
N TYR A 123 -1.37 -13.85 6.58
CA TYR A 123 -1.43 -15.18 7.20
C TYR A 123 -2.73 -15.42 7.99
N GLY A 124 -3.85 -14.89 7.48
CA GLY A 124 -5.16 -15.01 8.14
C GLY A 124 -5.35 -14.13 9.38
N ARG A 125 -4.46 -13.16 9.65
CA ARG A 125 -4.59 -12.22 10.77
C ARG A 125 -4.66 -10.79 10.28
N LEU A 126 -5.52 -9.97 10.90
CA LEU A 126 -5.57 -8.54 10.62
C LEU A 126 -4.30 -7.84 11.10
N THR A 127 -3.91 -6.80 10.38
CA THR A 127 -3.02 -5.78 10.92
C THR A 127 -3.83 -4.78 11.73
N ASN A 128 -3.18 -3.99 12.59
CA ASN A 128 -3.85 -2.90 13.30
C ASN A 128 -4.50 -1.89 12.33
N GLY A 129 -3.91 -1.67 11.15
CA GLY A 129 -4.54 -0.87 10.09
C GLY A 129 -5.83 -1.50 9.54
N GLY A 130 -5.85 -2.83 9.38
CA GLY A 130 -7.07 -3.55 9.01
C GLY A 130 -8.15 -3.52 10.07
N ASP A 131 -7.74 -3.62 11.33
CA ASP A 131 -8.62 -3.49 12.48
C ASP A 131 -9.30 -2.11 12.50
N VAL A 132 -8.53 -1.00 12.44
CA VAL A 132 -9.10 0.36 12.35
C VAL A 132 -10.10 0.50 11.21
N LEU A 133 -9.77 -0.05 10.03
CA LEU A 133 -10.55 0.19 8.81
C LEU A 133 -11.82 -0.66 8.71
N PHE A 134 -11.81 -1.87 9.26
CA PHE A 134 -12.82 -2.87 8.97
C PHE A 134 -13.42 -3.55 10.19
N THR A 135 -13.11 -3.12 11.41
CA THR A 135 -13.85 -3.57 12.61
C THR A 135 -14.69 -2.42 13.19
N PRO A 136 -15.98 -2.65 13.52
CA PRO A 136 -16.87 -1.60 14.04
C PRO A 136 -16.41 -1.00 15.36
N ASP A 137 -15.79 -1.81 16.22
CA ASP A 137 -15.45 -1.48 17.61
C ASP A 137 -13.93 -1.46 17.87
N SER A 138 -13.13 -1.09 16.86
CA SER A 138 -11.66 -1.07 16.94
C SER A 138 -11.12 -0.34 18.19
N ASN A 139 -11.86 0.65 18.72
CA ASN A 139 -11.53 1.37 19.96
C ASN A 139 -11.38 0.50 21.23
N GLN A 140 -12.04 -0.66 21.35
CA GLN A 140 -11.87 -1.55 22.52
C GLN A 140 -10.58 -2.37 22.47
N SER A 141 -10.11 -2.75 21.27
CA SER A 141 -8.90 -3.55 21.06
C SER A 141 -7.62 -2.79 21.44
N TYR A 142 -7.58 -1.47 21.23
CA TYR A 142 -6.41 -0.63 21.52
C TYR A 142 -6.14 -0.43 23.01
N ALA A 143 -7.18 -0.50 23.86
CA ALA A 143 -7.02 -0.33 25.32
C ALA A 143 -6.20 -1.47 25.98
N LEU A 144 -6.07 -2.62 25.32
CA LEU A 144 -5.35 -3.79 25.80
C LEU A 144 -3.90 -3.89 25.31
N GLN A 145 -3.53 -3.17 24.24
CA GLN A 145 -2.18 -3.24 23.65
C GLN A 145 -1.15 -2.29 24.29
N PHE A 146 -1.59 -1.31 25.09
CA PHE A 146 -0.73 -0.30 25.73
C PHE A 146 -0.65 -0.42 27.27
N ARG A 147 -0.95 -1.61 27.82
CA ARG A 147 -0.86 -1.91 29.26
C ARG A 147 0.36 -2.74 29.60
#